data_AF-A0A7X7FLE6-F1
#
_entry.id   AF-A0A7X7FLE6-F1
#
_cell.length_a   1.000
_cell.length_b   1.000
_cell.length_c   1.000
_cell.angle_alpha   90.00
_cell.angle_beta   90.00
_cell.angle_gamma   90.00
#
_symmetry.space_group_name_H-M   'P 1'
#
loop_
_entity.id
_entity.type
_entity.pdbx_description
1 polymer ?
#
loop_
_entity_poly.entity_id
_entity_poly.type
_entity_poly.pdbx_seq_one_letter_code
_entity_poly.pdbx_strand_id
1 'polypeptide(L)' 'LRHGWYPDLDVYDAATWSAVVDLSVKSVAGRSRPVDFPDFTRGKWKTTPPIPICDADQPCRT' A
#
# COMPACT_ATOMS: atom_id res chain seq x y z
N LEU A 1 10.87 -8.21 -12.48
CA LEU A 1 10.35 -9.43 -13.16
C LEU A 1 11.42 -10.35 -13.74
N ARG A 2 12.50 -9.84 -14.35
CA ARG A 2 13.54 -10.68 -15.00
C ARG A 2 14.14 -11.79 -14.11
N HIS A 3 14.20 -11.55 -12.80
CA HIS A 3 14.72 -12.50 -11.81
C HIS A 3 13.63 -13.26 -11.02
N GLY A 4 12.35 -13.05 -11.33
CA GLY A 4 11.23 -13.67 -10.61
C GLY A 4 10.99 -13.15 -9.18
N TRP A 5 11.65 -12.06 -8.78
CA TRP A 5 11.43 -11.45 -7.46
C TRP A 5 10.09 -10.75 -7.35
N TYR A 6 9.55 -10.75 -6.14
CA TYR A 6 8.41 -9.92 -5.80
C TYR A 6 8.82 -8.43 -5.89
N PRO A 7 7.98 -7.55 -6.45
CA PRO A 7 8.22 -6.11 -6.40
C PRO A 7 8.21 -5.59 -4.96
N ASP A 8 8.91 -4.49 -4.70
CA ASP A 8 8.92 -3.89 -3.35
C ASP A 8 7.53 -3.39 -2.90
N LEU A 9 6.64 -3.12 -3.86
CA LEU A 9 5.28 -2.65 -3.63
C LEU A 9 4.27 -3.73 -4.03
N ASP A 10 3.38 -4.08 -3.10
CA ASP A 10 2.33 -5.05 -3.36
C ASP A 10 1.05 -4.40 -3.93
N VAL A 11 0.06 -5.24 -4.25
CA VAL A 11 -1.21 -4.78 -4.81
C VAL A 11 -2.03 -3.95 -3.81
N TYR A 12 -1.87 -4.20 -2.51
CA TYR A 12 -2.60 -3.51 -1.46
C TYR A 12 -2.01 -2.12 -1.19
N ASP A 13 -0.70 -1.95 -1.34
CA ASP A 13 -0.05 -0.63 -1.35
C ASP A 13 -0.63 0.23 -2.48
N ALA A 14 -0.64 -0.31 -3.70
CA ALA A 14 -1.18 0.37 -4.87
C ALA A 14 -2.67 0.72 -4.73
N ALA A 15 -3.48 -0.20 -4.19
CA ALA A 15 -4.90 0.04 -3.92
C ALA A 15 -5.11 1.16 -2.89
N THR A 16 -4.33 1.14 -1.81
CA THR A 16 -4.40 2.14 -0.74
C THR A 16 -4.02 3.52 -1.25
N TRP A 17 -2.95 3.64 -2.03
CA TRP A 17 -2.54 4.92 -2.63
C TRP A 17 -3.55 5.44 -3.66
N SER A 18 -4.11 4.55 -4.46
CA SER A 18 -5.11 4.94 -5.46
C SER A 18 -6.42 5.42 -4.83
N ALA A 19 -6.80 4.85 -3.68
CA ALA A 19 -8.01 5.23 -2.97
C ALA A 19 -7.99 6.70 -2.48
N VAL A 20 -6.80 7.30 -2.31
CA VAL A 20 -6.64 8.69 -1.86
C VAL A 20 -7.44 9.66 -2.74
N VAL A 21 -7.47 9.45 -4.07
CA VAL A 21 -8.15 10.35 -5.00
C VAL A 21 -9.65 10.44 -4.69
N ASP A 22 -10.35 9.30 -4.66
CA ASP A 22 -11.78 9.24 -4.40
C ASP A 22 -12.13 9.70 -2.97
N LEU A 23 -11.34 9.26 -1.97
CA LEU A 23 -11.56 9.65 -0.58
C LEU A 23 -11.36 11.16 -0.35
N SER A 24 -10.41 11.77 -1.06
CA SER A 24 -10.18 13.22 -1.01
C SER A 24 -11.37 13.99 -1.59
N VAL A 25 -11.91 13.53 -2.73
CA VAL A 25 -13.13 14.12 -3.33
C VAL A 25 -14.30 14.05 -2.35
N LYS A 26 -14.51 12.89 -1.70
CA LYS A 26 -15.55 12.71 -0.67
C LYS A 26 -15.34 13.62 0.53
N SER A 27 -14.10 13.75 1.02
CA SER A 27 -13.77 14.62 2.15
C SER A 27 -14.09 16.08 1.84
N VAL A 28 -13.64 16.60 0.70
CA VAL A 28 -13.89 17.99 0.27
C VAL A 28 -15.39 18.25 0.11
N ALA A 29 -16.12 17.34 -0.55
CA ALA A 29 -17.59 17.43 -0.66
C ALA A 29 -18.28 17.45 0.72
N GLY A 30 -17.71 16.75 1.69
CA GLY A 30 -18.15 16.71 3.09
C GLY A 30 -17.68 17.85 3.97
N ARG A 31 -17.20 18.98 3.42
CA ARG A 31 -16.59 20.12 4.15
C ARG A 31 -15.31 19.74 4.91
N SER A 32 -14.43 19.01 4.23
CA SER A 32 -13.13 18.56 4.76
C SER A 32 -13.25 17.67 5.99
N ARG A 33 -14.36 16.94 6.12
CA ARG A 33 -14.53 15.96 7.19
C ARG A 33 -13.59 14.77 6.98
N PRO A 34 -13.07 14.15 8.06
CA PRO A 34 -12.35 12.89 7.95
C PRO A 34 -13.20 11.80 7.28
N VAL A 35 -12.55 10.97 6.46
CA VAL A 35 -13.15 9.82 5.79
C VAL A 35 -12.24 8.61 6.01
N ASP A 36 -12.82 7.48 6.39
CA ASP A 36 -12.06 6.26 6.68
C ASP A 36 -11.53 5.59 5.40
N PHE A 37 -10.31 5.07 5.47
CA PHE A 37 -9.75 4.23 4.42
C PHE A 37 -10.31 2.81 4.47
N PRO A 38 -10.65 2.19 3.33
CA PRO A 38 -10.93 0.76 3.29
C PRO A 38 -9.68 -0.06 3.64
N ASP A 39 -9.84 -1.07 4.48
CA ASP A 39 -8.77 -2.04 4.74
C ASP A 39 -8.78 -3.13 3.65
N PHE A 40 -8.05 -2.89 2.56
CA PHE A 40 -7.91 -3.83 1.46
C PHE A 40 -7.20 -5.13 1.85
N THR A 41 -6.44 -5.13 2.95
CA THR A 41 -5.70 -6.31 3.43
C THR A 41 -6.53 -7.20 4.34
N ARG A 42 -7.71 -6.74 4.78
CA ARG A 42 -8.58 -7.40 5.76
C ARG A 42 -7.85 -7.68 7.08
N GLY A 43 -7.12 -6.70 7.58
CA GLY A 43 -6.39 -6.74 8.85
C GLY A 43 -5.00 -7.36 8.77
N LYS A 44 -4.59 -7.91 7.61
CA LYS A 44 -3.28 -8.54 7.45
C LYS A 44 -2.11 -7.57 7.59
N TRP A 45 -2.32 -6.28 7.29
CA TRP A 45 -1.32 -5.22 7.45
C TRP A 45 -0.70 -5.18 8.85
N LYS A 46 -1.42 -5.62 9.87
CA LYS A 46 -0.96 -5.65 11.27
C LYS A 46 0.19 -6.63 11.52
N THR A 47 0.32 -7.64 10.67
CA THR A 47 1.33 -8.70 10.78
C THR A 47 2.24 -8.77 9.56
N THR A 48 2.04 -7.89 8.57
CA THR A 48 2.91 -7.83 7.39
C THR A 48 4.30 -7.36 7.82
N PRO A 49 5.38 -8.11 7.50
CA PRO A 49 6.73 -7.67 7.83
C PRO A 49 7.10 -6.39 7.05
N PRO A 50 7.89 -5.47 7.65
CA PRO A 50 8.40 -4.31 6.93
C PRO A 50 9.26 -4.72 5.73
N ILE A 51 9.24 -3.88 4.69
CA ILE A 51 10.11 -4.07 3.52
C ILE A 51 11.58 -3.90 3.96
N PRO A 52 12.46 -4.88 3.70
CA PRO A 52 13.88 -4.76 4.04
C PRO A 52 14.59 -3.75 3.14
N ILE A 53 15.67 -3.14 3.64
CA ILE A 53 16.59 -2.37 2.79
C ILE A 53 17.42 -3.37 2.01
N CYS A 54 17.35 -3.31 0.68
CA CYS A 54 18.04 -4.24 -0.19
C CYS A 54 19.04 -3.52 -1.08
N ASP A 55 20.17 -4.17 -1.25
CA ASP A 55 21.15 -3.78 -2.26
C ASP A 55 20.76 -4.35 -3.62
N ALA A 56 21.12 -3.65 -4.70
CA ALA A 56 20.76 -4.04 -6.07
C ALA A 56 21.23 -5.46 -6.48
N ASP A 57 22.24 -5.99 -5.78
CA ASP A 57 22.91 -7.25 -6.10
C ASP A 57 22.46 -8.44 -5.23
N GLN A 58 21.57 -8.23 -4.25
CA GLN A 58 21.09 -9.28 -3.33
C GLN A 58 19.56 -9.33 -3.27
N PRO A 59 18.95 -10.53 -3.23
CA PRO A 59 17.50 -10.64 -3.16
C PRO A 59 16.98 -10.17 -1.80
N CYS A 60 16.03 -9.22 -1.81
CA CYS A 60 15.18 -8.93 -0.66
C CYS A 60 14.45 -10.21 -0.24
N ARG A 61 14.84 -10.82 0.89
CA ARG A 61 14.06 -11.91 1.47
C ARG A 61 13.12 -11.34 2.52
N THR A 62 11.83 -11.37 2.23
CA THR A 62 10.73 -11.19 3.18
C THR A 62 10.37 -12.51 3.87
#